data_AF-A0A1V1ULM7-F1
#
_entry.id   AF-A0A1V1ULM7-F1
#
_cell.length_a   1.000
_cell.length_b   1.000
_cell.length_c   1.000
_cell.angle_alpha   90.00
_cell.angle_beta   90.00
_cell.angle_gamma   90.00
#
_symmetry.space_group_name_H-M   'P 1'
#
loop_
_entity.id
_entity.type
_entity.pdbx_description
1 polymer ?
#
loop_
_entity_poly.entity_id
_entity_poly.type
_entity_poly.pdbx_seq_one_letter_code
_entity_poly.pdbx_strand_id
1 'polypeptide(L)'
;MIYRAILFLTLTATPVMADRINLSNSIQPAETDRYGCAIRPRPDHLTFSSFRDSWRSVAADKLYSLRRYQQVLDTGSCDCAVLQPEWSIIEDEYQGLGFADGPSSTYDDWADAAYFPVISGLRDAVRDLCEGAE
;
A
#
# COMPACT_ATOMS: atom_id res chain seq x y z
N MET A 1 60.99 49.05 -39.46
CA MET A 1 60.07 49.77 -38.55
C MET A 1 58.70 49.13 -38.65
N ILE A 2 58.23 48.61 -37.52
CA ILE A 2 57.02 47.80 -37.34
C ILE A 2 55.81 48.71 -37.22
N TYR A 3 54.70 48.38 -37.89
CA TYR A 3 53.35 48.80 -37.46
C TYR A 3 52.27 47.79 -37.90
N ARG A 4 51.60 47.21 -36.89
CA ARG A 4 50.16 46.83 -36.76
C ARG A 4 49.50 45.98 -37.88
N ALA A 5 48.70 44.97 -37.60
CA ALA A 5 47.46 45.09 -36.83
C ALA A 5 46.96 43.76 -36.25
N ILE A 6 46.18 43.94 -35.18
CA ILE A 6 45.62 42.97 -34.25
C ILE A 6 44.38 42.30 -34.87
N LEU A 7 44.30 40.98 -34.82
CA LEU A 7 43.08 40.22 -35.11
C LEU A 7 42.55 39.63 -33.79
N PHE A 8 41.49 40.22 -33.24
CA PHE A 8 40.77 39.67 -32.09
C PHE A 8 39.86 38.54 -32.56
N LEU A 9 40.18 37.30 -32.17
CA LEU A 9 39.25 36.17 -32.25
C LEU A 9 38.32 36.21 -31.03
N THR A 10 37.08 36.63 -31.25
CA THR A 10 36.01 36.51 -30.25
C THR A 10 35.49 35.07 -30.23
N LEU A 11 35.86 34.31 -29.19
CA LEU A 11 35.24 33.02 -28.89
C LEU A 11 33.87 33.28 -28.22
N THR A 12 32.78 33.10 -28.96
CA THR A 12 31.44 33.06 -28.37
C THR A 12 31.19 31.69 -27.75
N ALA A 13 31.32 31.57 -26.43
CA ALA A 13 30.84 30.38 -25.73
C ALA A 13 29.30 30.44 -25.69
N THR A 14 28.63 29.48 -26.32
CA THR A 14 27.19 29.30 -26.15
C THR A 14 26.92 28.78 -24.73
N PRO A 15 25.96 29.36 -23.98
CA PRO A 15 25.58 28.78 -22.71
C PRO A 15 24.90 27.44 -22.97
N VAL A 16 25.47 26.37 -22.41
CA VAL A 16 24.80 25.08 -22.24
C VAL A 16 23.55 25.35 -21.42
N MET A 17 22.38 25.14 -22.01
CA MET A 17 21.11 25.09 -21.29
C MET A 17 21.24 23.94 -20.29
N ALA A 18 21.37 24.28 -19.01
CA ALA A 18 21.26 23.31 -17.94
C ALA A 18 19.89 22.61 -18.07
N ASP A 19 19.94 21.29 -18.09
CA ASP A 19 18.77 20.43 -18.10
C ASP A 19 17.84 20.87 -16.97
N ARG A 20 16.63 21.35 -17.31
CA ARG A 20 15.63 21.62 -16.30
C ARG A 20 15.18 20.26 -15.77
N ILE A 21 15.78 19.81 -14.68
CA ILE A 21 15.28 18.69 -13.90
C ILE A 21 13.88 19.10 -13.44
N ASN A 22 12.87 18.63 -14.16
CA ASN A 22 11.49 18.72 -13.73
C ASN A 22 11.33 17.66 -12.63
N LEU A 23 11.63 18.04 -11.40
CA LEU A 23 11.27 17.30 -10.21
C LEU A 23 9.74 17.32 -10.12
N SER A 24 9.11 16.42 -10.86
CA SER A 24 7.73 16.05 -10.60
C SER A 24 7.76 15.31 -9.26
N ASN A 25 7.39 16.01 -8.19
CA ASN A 25 6.91 15.36 -6.98
C ASN A 25 5.63 14.63 -7.40
N SER A 26 5.77 13.43 -7.95
CA SER A 26 4.69 12.51 -8.19
C SER A 26 4.20 12.04 -6.83
N ILE A 27 3.46 12.90 -6.13
CA ILE A 27 2.52 12.46 -5.11
C ILE A 27 1.50 11.65 -5.88
N GLN A 28 1.73 10.34 -5.97
CA GLN A 28 0.71 9.45 -6.52
C GLN A 28 -0.52 9.63 -5.63
N PRO A 29 -1.69 9.94 -6.21
CA PRO A 29 -2.91 10.01 -5.44
C PRO A 29 -3.08 8.69 -4.69
N ALA A 30 -3.52 8.77 -3.43
CA ALA A 30 -3.77 7.57 -2.64
C ALA A 30 -4.71 6.66 -3.43
N GLU A 31 -4.33 5.40 -3.58
CA GLU A 31 -5.16 4.41 -4.23
C GLU A 31 -6.50 4.34 -3.48
N THR A 32 -7.61 4.25 -4.22
CA THR A 32 -8.94 4.15 -3.63
C THR A 32 -9.50 2.76 -3.88
N ASP A 33 -10.24 2.23 -2.91
CA ASP A 33 -10.96 0.98 -3.10
C ASP A 33 -12.23 1.19 -3.94
N ARG A 34 -12.95 0.08 -4.19
CA ARG A 34 -14.19 0.08 -4.95
C ARG A 34 -15.30 0.97 -4.37
N TYR A 35 -15.22 1.32 -3.09
CA TYR A 35 -16.19 2.15 -2.39
C TYR A 35 -15.76 3.63 -2.35
N GLY A 36 -14.65 3.99 -3.01
CA GLY A 36 -14.10 5.34 -3.04
C GLY A 36 -13.29 5.71 -1.78
N CYS A 37 -12.99 4.74 -0.91
CA CYS A 37 -12.22 4.99 0.30
C CYS A 37 -10.72 4.85 0.05
N ALA A 38 -9.93 5.79 0.58
CA ALA A 38 -8.47 5.74 0.46
C ALA A 38 -7.91 4.46 1.12
N ILE A 39 -7.16 3.68 0.35
CA ILE A 39 -6.47 2.48 0.83
C ILE A 39 -5.33 2.91 1.74
N ARG A 40 -5.31 2.36 2.96
CA ARG A 40 -4.25 2.64 3.92
C ARG A 40 -3.02 1.78 3.62
N PRO A 41 -1.84 2.38 3.46
CA PRO A 41 -0.63 1.62 3.22
C PRO A 41 -0.35 0.71 4.42
N ARG A 42 0.08 -0.52 4.15
CA ARG A 42 0.54 -1.43 5.19
C ARG A 42 1.77 -0.84 5.88
N PRO A 43 1.82 -0.81 7.22
CA PRO A 43 2.99 -0.36 7.96
C PRO A 43 4.26 -1.15 7.62
N ASP A 44 5.41 -0.50 7.76
CA ASP A 44 6.70 -1.10 7.46
C ASP A 44 6.98 -2.35 8.30
N HIS A 45 6.57 -2.37 9.58
CA HIS A 45 6.77 -3.53 10.47
C HIS A 45 5.89 -4.74 10.12
N LEU A 46 4.89 -4.56 9.26
CA LEU A 46 4.09 -5.64 8.68
C LEU A 46 4.49 -5.96 7.23
N THR A 47 5.56 -5.33 6.73
CA THR A 47 6.02 -5.47 5.36
C THR A 47 7.37 -6.18 5.31
N PHE A 48 7.36 -7.39 4.76
CA PHE A 48 8.53 -8.26 4.65
C PHE A 48 8.91 -8.42 3.17
N SER A 49 10.16 -8.10 2.85
CA SER A 49 10.70 -8.09 1.48
C SER A 49 11.48 -9.35 1.10
N SER A 50 11.89 -10.15 2.09
CA SER A 50 12.61 -11.40 1.85
C SER A 50 11.64 -12.46 1.30
N PHE A 51 12.10 -13.28 0.34
CA PHE A 51 11.28 -14.38 -0.17
C PHE A 51 10.82 -15.32 0.96
N ARG A 52 11.73 -15.61 1.89
CA ARG A 52 11.48 -16.49 3.05
C ARG A 52 10.37 -15.97 3.96
N ASP A 53 10.29 -14.65 4.14
CA ASP A 53 9.37 -14.03 5.09
C ASP A 53 8.17 -13.36 4.40
N SER A 54 8.09 -13.41 3.07
CA SER A 54 7.01 -12.79 2.29
C SER A 54 5.61 -13.27 2.69
N TRP A 55 5.48 -14.51 3.17
CA TRP A 55 4.23 -15.05 3.70
C TRP A 55 3.68 -14.22 4.87
N ARG A 56 4.55 -13.56 5.65
CA ARG A 56 4.16 -12.69 6.77
C ARG A 56 3.40 -11.45 6.30
N SER A 57 3.80 -10.88 5.17
CA SER A 57 3.09 -9.79 4.50
C SER A 57 1.69 -10.25 4.06
N VAL A 58 1.61 -11.46 3.48
CA VAL A 58 0.33 -12.05 3.03
C VAL A 58 -0.58 -12.34 4.23
N ALA A 59 -0.03 -12.84 5.33
CA ALA A 59 -0.77 -13.08 6.57
C ALA A 59 -1.37 -11.77 7.12
N ALA A 60 -0.60 -10.67 7.10
CA ALA A 60 -1.07 -9.36 7.53
C ALA A 60 -2.23 -8.85 6.65
N ASP A 61 -2.07 -8.91 5.32
CA ASP A 61 -3.11 -8.46 4.38
C ASP A 61 -4.42 -9.24 4.55
N LYS A 62 -4.31 -10.56 4.72
CA LYS A 62 -5.47 -11.43 4.90
C LYS A 62 -6.14 -11.21 6.24
N LEU A 63 -5.37 -11.10 7.32
CA LEU A 63 -5.94 -10.83 8.65
C LEU A 63 -6.63 -9.46 8.66
N TYR A 64 -6.00 -8.44 8.06
CA TYR A 64 -6.59 -7.11 7.92
C TYR A 64 -7.88 -7.16 7.09
N SER A 65 -7.88 -7.85 5.94
CA SER A 65 -9.07 -8.03 5.13
C SER A 65 -10.20 -8.74 5.87
N LEU A 66 -9.88 -9.76 6.67
CA LEU A 66 -10.86 -10.49 7.47
C LEU A 66 -11.51 -9.56 8.50
N ARG A 67 -10.68 -8.85 9.27
CA ARG A 67 -11.16 -7.97 10.36
C ARG A 67 -11.94 -6.77 9.85
N ARG A 68 -11.49 -6.10 8.79
CA ARG A 68 -12.25 -4.97 8.22
C ARG A 68 -13.65 -5.40 7.75
N TYR A 69 -13.80 -6.57 7.11
CA TYR A 69 -15.11 -6.99 6.62
C TYR A 69 -16.03 -7.38 7.76
N GLN A 70 -15.51 -8.07 8.78
CA GLN A 70 -16.28 -8.35 10.01
C GLN A 70 -16.73 -7.05 10.67
N GLN A 71 -15.84 -6.07 10.83
CA GLN A 71 -16.18 -4.78 11.43
C GLN A 71 -17.26 -4.01 10.66
N VAL A 72 -17.22 -4.04 9.32
CA VAL A 72 -18.26 -3.44 8.48
C VAL A 72 -19.62 -4.08 8.75
N LEU A 73 -19.68 -5.42 8.77
CA LEU A 73 -20.93 -6.14 9.02
C LEU A 73 -21.43 -5.97 10.46
N ASP A 74 -20.53 -5.98 11.44
CA ASP A 74 -20.87 -5.81 12.86
C ASP A 74 -21.43 -4.41 13.16
N THR A 75 -20.90 -3.39 12.48
CA THR A 75 -21.36 -2.01 12.64
C THR A 75 -22.50 -1.63 11.71
N GLY A 76 -22.68 -2.36 10.61
CA GLY A 76 -23.61 -2.01 9.53
C GLY A 76 -23.24 -0.70 8.81
N SER A 77 -22.00 -0.22 8.94
CA SER A 77 -21.56 1.07 8.38
C SER A 77 -20.61 0.89 7.20
N CYS A 78 -20.83 1.73 6.18
CA CYS A 78 -19.98 1.86 5.00
C CYS A 78 -19.12 3.13 5.05
N ASP A 79 -18.94 3.72 6.24
CA ASP A 79 -18.03 4.84 6.43
C ASP A 79 -16.59 4.41 6.10
N CYS A 80 -15.81 5.29 5.47
CA CYS A 80 -14.43 4.95 5.11
C CYS A 80 -13.53 4.61 6.31
N ALA A 81 -13.85 5.10 7.52
CA ALA A 81 -13.12 4.70 8.73
C ALA A 81 -13.38 3.24 9.14
N VAL A 82 -14.51 2.66 8.72
CA VAL A 82 -14.90 1.27 8.99
C VAL A 82 -14.48 0.38 7.82
N LEU A 83 -14.65 0.84 6.58
CA LEU A 83 -14.15 0.12 5.41
C LEU A 83 -12.63 0.06 5.43
N GLN A 84 -11.93 1.17 5.69
CA GLN A 84 -10.47 1.26 5.73
C GLN A 84 -10.01 1.64 7.16
N PRO A 85 -10.10 0.71 8.13
CA PRO A 85 -9.69 0.98 9.51
C PRO A 85 -8.17 1.12 9.64
N GLU A 86 -7.68 1.62 10.78
CA GLU A 86 -6.24 1.64 11.03
C GLU A 86 -5.67 0.22 11.10
N TRP A 87 -4.42 0.01 10.66
CA TRP A 87 -3.77 -1.30 10.69
C TRP A 87 -3.57 -1.86 12.10
N SER A 88 -3.65 -1.01 13.13
CA SER A 88 -3.58 -1.43 14.53
C SER A 88 -4.67 -2.42 14.93
N ILE A 89 -5.79 -2.52 14.18
CA ILE A 89 -6.86 -3.49 14.49
C ILE A 89 -6.40 -4.95 14.45
N ILE A 90 -5.28 -5.25 13.78
CA ILE A 90 -4.77 -6.62 13.65
C ILE A 90 -3.52 -6.90 14.46
N GLU A 91 -2.87 -5.90 15.06
CA GLU A 91 -1.50 -6.07 15.56
C GLU A 91 -1.41 -7.10 16.68
N ASP A 92 -2.27 -7.00 17.68
CA ASP A 92 -2.28 -7.95 18.81
C ASP A 92 -2.58 -9.38 18.34
N GLU A 93 -3.51 -9.54 17.40
CA GLU A 93 -3.85 -10.85 16.86
C GLU A 93 -2.76 -11.40 15.95
N TYR A 94 -2.13 -10.56 15.15
CA TYR A 94 -1.01 -10.93 14.29
C TYR A 94 0.14 -11.52 15.12
N GLN A 95 0.44 -10.90 16.27
CA GLN A 95 1.41 -11.41 17.24
C GLN A 95 0.88 -12.69 17.92
N GLY A 96 -0.37 -12.69 18.38
CA GLY A 96 -0.98 -13.83 19.07
C GLY A 96 -1.11 -15.10 18.21
N LEU A 97 -1.24 -14.93 16.90
CA LEU A 97 -1.22 -16.00 15.90
C LEU A 97 0.21 -16.44 15.54
N GLY A 98 1.25 -15.83 16.11
CA GLY A 98 2.65 -16.20 15.84
C GLY A 98 3.11 -15.87 14.42
N PHE A 99 2.46 -14.94 13.72
CA PHE A 99 2.89 -14.58 12.36
C PHE A 99 4.21 -13.81 12.33
N ALA A 100 4.51 -13.07 13.40
CA ALA A 100 5.72 -12.28 13.48
C ALA A 100 7.00 -13.14 13.62
N ASP A 101 6.93 -14.21 14.40
CA ASP A 101 8.10 -14.98 14.86
C ASP A 101 7.99 -16.50 14.64
N GLY A 102 6.78 -17.01 14.41
CA GLY A 102 6.51 -18.42 14.17
C GLY A 102 6.88 -18.91 12.76
N PRO A 103 6.74 -20.23 12.54
CA PRO A 103 6.95 -20.84 11.22
C PRO A 103 5.81 -20.48 10.27
N SER A 104 6.09 -20.54 8.96
CA SER A 104 5.09 -20.26 7.91
C SER A 104 3.85 -21.16 7.98
N SER A 105 4.00 -22.39 8.50
CA SER A 105 2.88 -23.32 8.71
C SER A 105 1.79 -22.73 9.61
N THR A 106 2.14 -21.82 10.50
CA THR A 106 1.15 -21.15 11.37
C THR A 106 0.15 -20.32 10.55
N TYR A 107 0.65 -19.68 9.49
CA TYR A 107 -0.21 -18.98 8.54
C TYR A 107 -1.04 -19.95 7.71
N ASP A 108 -0.46 -21.04 7.23
CA ASP A 108 -1.18 -22.02 6.42
C ASP A 108 -2.33 -22.65 7.21
N ASP A 109 -2.06 -23.11 8.44
CA ASP A 109 -3.05 -23.70 9.35
C ASP A 109 -4.17 -22.70 9.67
N TRP A 110 -3.82 -21.44 9.98
CA TRP A 110 -4.81 -20.40 10.23
C TRP A 110 -5.63 -20.05 8.99
N ALA A 111 -4.99 -19.95 7.82
CA ALA A 111 -5.67 -19.55 6.60
C ALA A 111 -6.73 -20.58 6.20
N ASP A 112 -6.40 -21.87 6.32
CA ASP A 112 -7.31 -22.97 6.02
C ASP A 112 -8.46 -23.06 7.03
N ALA A 113 -8.18 -22.84 8.31
CA ALA A 113 -9.19 -22.97 9.36
C ALA A 113 -10.11 -21.74 9.49
N ALA A 114 -9.57 -20.52 9.32
CA ALA A 114 -10.25 -19.29 9.73
C ALA A 114 -10.47 -18.27 8.59
N TYR A 115 -9.63 -18.26 7.55
CA TYR A 115 -9.72 -17.24 6.50
C TYR A 115 -10.50 -17.72 5.28
N PHE A 116 -10.02 -18.78 4.61
CA PHE A 116 -10.59 -19.27 3.36
C PHE A 116 -12.05 -19.70 3.46
N PRO A 117 -12.52 -20.32 4.56
CA PRO A 117 -13.92 -20.74 4.66
C PRO A 117 -14.93 -19.59 4.64
N VAL A 118 -14.53 -18.36 4.99
CA VAL A 118 -15.47 -17.26 5.24
C VAL A 118 -15.26 -16.04 4.36
N ILE A 119 -14.05 -15.81 3.84
CA ILE A 119 -13.69 -14.51 3.26
C ILE A 119 -14.51 -14.13 2.02
N SER A 120 -14.88 -15.09 1.16
CA SER A 120 -15.71 -14.82 -0.01
C SER A 120 -17.09 -14.33 0.41
N GLY A 121 -17.74 -15.04 1.34
CA GLY A 121 -19.04 -14.67 1.87
C GLY A 121 -19.02 -13.31 2.59
N LEU A 122 -17.97 -13.01 3.34
CA LEU A 122 -17.80 -11.70 3.98
C LEU A 122 -17.68 -10.58 2.94
N ARG A 123 -16.89 -10.78 1.88
CA ARG A 123 -16.74 -9.81 0.80
C ARG A 123 -18.07 -9.55 0.07
N ASP A 124 -18.80 -10.62 -0.23
CA ASP A 124 -20.10 -10.52 -0.89
C ASP A 124 -21.11 -9.79 0.01
N ALA A 125 -21.20 -10.14 1.30
CA ALA A 125 -22.09 -9.48 2.23
C ALA A 125 -21.77 -7.98 2.41
N VAL A 126 -20.49 -7.61 2.48
CA VAL A 126 -20.07 -6.19 2.54
C VAL A 126 -20.41 -5.46 1.26
N ARG A 127 -20.25 -6.10 0.09
CA ARG A 127 -20.69 -5.53 -1.19
C ARG A 127 -22.19 -5.24 -1.15
N ASP A 128 -23.00 -6.23 -0.79
CA ASP A 128 -24.46 -6.10 -0.79
C ASP A 128 -24.92 -5.02 0.19
N LEU A 129 -24.23 -4.87 1.33
CA LEU A 129 -24.49 -3.81 2.30
C LEU A 129 -24.14 -2.40 1.75
N CYS A 130 -22.98 -2.25 1.13
CA CYS A 130 -22.42 -0.92 0.80
C CYS A 130 -22.69 -0.43 -0.62
N GLU A 131 -23.05 -1.32 -1.54
CA GLU A 131 -23.47 -0.96 -2.91
C GLU A 131 -24.99 -0.97 -3.06
N GLY A 132 -25.70 -1.52 -2.06
CA GLY A 132 -27.15 -1.73 -2.08
C GLY A 132 -27.52 -3.02 -2.81
N ALA A 133 -28.57 -3.68 -2.35
CA ALA A 133 -29.24 -4.70 -3.15
C ALA A 133 -30.01 -3.99 -4.27
N GLU A 134 -29.60 -4.19 -5.52
CA GLU A 134 -30.35 -3.71 -6.70
C GLU A 134 -31.78 -4.25 -6.74
#